data_AF-Q95P36-F1
#
_entry.id   AF-Q95P36-F1
#
_cell.length_a   1.000
_cell.length_b   1.000
_cell.length_c   1.000
_cell.angle_alpha   90.00
_cell.angle_beta   90.00
_cell.angle_gamma   90.00
#
_symmetry.space_group_name_H-M   'P 1'
#
loop_
_entity.id
_entity.type
_entity.pdbx_description
1 polymer ?
#
loop_
_entity_poly.entity_id
_entity_poly.type
_entity_poly.pdbx_seq_one_letter_code
_entity_poly.pdbx_strand_id
1 'polypeptide(L)' 'MLKLVVLLSLGIYVPAVMCMSEEMEELAKQLHNDCVAQTGVDEAHITTVKDQKGFPDDEKFKCYLKCLMTEMAIVGDDG' A
#
# COMPACT_ATOMS: atom_id res chain seq x y z
N MET A 1 -34.29 -15.10 -9.22
CA MET A 1 -34.34 -14.94 -7.76
C MET A 1 -32.94 -15.04 -7.13
N LEU A 2 -32.33 -16.23 -7.04
CA LEU A 2 -31.03 -16.42 -6.37
C LEU A 2 -29.89 -15.57 -6.96
N LYS A 3 -29.75 -15.52 -8.29
CA LYS A 3 -28.74 -14.65 -8.96
C LYS A 3 -28.94 -13.16 -8.66
N LEU A 4 -30.19 -12.71 -8.54
CA LEU A 4 -30.51 -11.31 -8.26
C LEU A 4 -30.18 -10.96 -6.80
N VAL A 5 -30.47 -11.87 -5.87
CA VAL A 5 -30.11 -11.74 -4.45
C VAL A 5 -28.59 -11.70 -4.27
N VAL A 6 -27.84 -12.55 -4.99
CA VAL A 6 -26.37 -12.57 -4.96
C VAL A 6 -25.77 -11.28 -5.53
N LEU A 7 -26.31 -10.73 -6.62
CA LEU A 7 -25.83 -9.47 -7.18
C LEU A 7 -26.10 -8.28 -6.23
N LEU A 8 -27.28 -8.25 -5.60
CA LEU A 8 -27.64 -7.22 -4.65
C LEU A 8 -26.80 -7.31 -3.37
N SER A 9 -26.50 -8.51 -2.88
CA SER A 9 -25.62 -8.68 -1.73
C SER A 9 -24.18 -8.29 -2.08
N LEU A 10 -23.60 -8.75 -3.19
CA LEU A 10 -22.26 -8.33 -3.60
C LEU A 10 -22.16 -6.81 -3.77
N GLY A 11 -23.17 -6.17 -4.37
CA GLY A 11 -23.16 -4.72 -4.59
C GLY A 11 -23.11 -3.89 -3.30
N ILE A 12 -23.63 -4.41 -2.18
CA ILE A 12 -23.63 -3.74 -0.87
C ILE A 12 -22.38 -4.10 -0.07
N TYR A 13 -21.98 -5.37 -0.06
CA TYR A 13 -20.88 -5.84 0.79
C TYR A 13 -19.49 -5.55 0.20
N VAL A 14 -19.32 -5.56 -1.11
CA VAL A 14 -18.00 -5.35 -1.74
C VAL A 14 -17.42 -3.96 -1.46
N PRO A 15 -18.17 -2.84 -1.59
CA PRO A 15 -17.63 -1.51 -1.31
C PRO A 15 -17.21 -1.34 0.15
N ALA A 16 -17.97 -1.92 1.08
CA ALA A 16 -17.67 -1.85 2.51
C ALA A 16 -16.37 -2.56 2.88
N VAL A 17 -15.96 -3.58 2.11
CA VAL A 17 -14.74 -4.36 2.37
C VAL A 17 -13.50 -3.73 1.70
N MET A 18 -13.67 -3.03 0.57
CA MET A 18 -12.53 -2.47 -0.19
C MET A 18 -12.18 -1.03 0.16
N CYS A 19 -12.95 -0.36 1.03
CA CYS A 19 -12.67 1.02 1.40
C CYS A 19 -11.68 1.05 2.57
N MET A 20 -10.52 1.66 2.37
CA MET A 20 -9.65 2.07 3.45
C MET A 20 -10.34 3.22 4.23
N SER A 21 -10.27 3.22 5.56
CA SER A 21 -10.81 4.35 6.35
C SER A 21 -9.97 5.61 6.13
N GLU A 22 -10.54 6.79 6.38
CA GLU A 22 -9.81 8.07 6.31
C GLU A 22 -8.56 8.06 7.20
N GLU A 23 -8.66 7.47 8.39
CA GLU A 23 -7.53 7.32 9.33
C GLU A 23 -6.41 6.44 8.76
N MET A 24 -6.76 5.34 8.09
CA MET A 24 -5.77 4.47 7.44
C MET A 24 -5.14 5.14 6.21
N GLU A 25 -5.90 5.97 5.48
CA GLU A 25 -5.36 6.76 4.37
C GLU A 25 -4.34 7.79 4.87
N GLU A 26 -4.63 8.49 5.97
CA GLU A 26 -3.71 9.46 6.54
C GLU A 26 -2.45 8.79 7.09
N LEU A 27 -2.59 7.64 7.75
CA LEU A 27 -1.45 6.84 8.18
C LEU A 27 -0.59 6.39 7.00
N ALA A 28 -1.21 5.91 5.91
CA ALA A 28 -0.48 5.50 4.70
C ALA A 28 0.29 6.66 4.07
N LYS A 29 -0.28 7.88 4.04
CA LYS A 29 0.40 9.08 3.57
C LYS A 29 1.58 9.46 4.46
N GLN A 30 1.40 9.41 5.78
CA GLN A 30 2.47 9.72 6.72
C GLN A 30 3.65 8.75 6.54
N LEU A 31 3.38 7.44 6.53
CA LEU A 31 4.39 6.41 6.32
C LEU A 31 5.14 6.58 5.00
N HIS A 32 4.41 6.86 3.92
CA HIS A 32 5.01 7.12 2.62
C HIS A 32 5.95 8.35 2.67
N ASN A 33 5.47 9.48 3.19
CA ASN A 33 6.27 10.71 3.29
C ASN A 33 7.54 10.50 4.11
N ASP A 34 7.41 9.85 5.27
CA ASP A 34 8.53 9.58 6.17
C ASP A 34 9.56 8.65 5.50
N CYS A 35 9.12 7.56 4.88
CA CYS A 35 10.01 6.61 4.23
C CYS A 35 10.65 7.16 2.94
N VAL A 36 9.97 8.02 2.19
CA VAL A 36 10.58 8.74 1.06
C VAL A 36 11.65 9.70 1.56
N ALA A 37 11.36 10.49 2.61
CA ALA A 37 12.32 11.43 3.19
C ALA A 37 13.56 10.72 3.78
N GLN A 38 13.38 9.57 4.43
CA GLN A 38 14.47 8.79 5.03
C GLN A 38 15.38 8.13 3.99
N THR A 39 14.81 7.58 2.91
CA THR A 39 15.56 6.76 1.95
C THR A 39 16.02 7.53 0.72
N GLY A 40 15.33 8.63 0.39
CA GLY A 40 15.56 9.41 -0.82
C GLY A 40 15.30 8.62 -2.10
N VAL A 41 14.37 7.65 -2.05
CA VAL A 41 13.89 6.88 -3.20
C VAL A 41 13.23 7.80 -4.24
N ASP A 42 13.36 7.46 -5.51
CA ASP A 42 12.66 8.15 -6.59
C ASP A 42 11.18 7.73 -6.64
N GLU A 43 10.27 8.70 -6.61
CA GLU A 43 8.83 8.50 -6.75
C GLU A 43 8.45 7.74 -8.04
N ALA A 44 9.27 7.82 -9.08
CA ALA A 44 9.09 7.05 -10.30
C ALA A 44 9.15 5.54 -10.04
N HIS A 45 9.99 5.08 -9.11
CA HIS A 45 10.10 3.68 -8.73
C HIS A 45 8.87 3.20 -7.96
N ILE A 46 8.38 4.01 -7.01
CA ILE A 46 7.14 3.73 -6.28
C ILE A 46 5.95 3.67 -7.25
N THR A 47 5.85 4.63 -8.16
CA THR A 47 4.79 4.68 -9.17
C THR A 47 4.86 3.49 -10.12
N THR A 48 6.05 3.01 -10.48
CA THR A 48 6.22 1.80 -11.32
C THR A 48 5.56 0.58 -10.65
N VAL A 49 5.75 0.39 -9.35
CA VAL A 49 5.11 -0.72 -8.61
C VAL A 49 3.60 -0.50 -8.47
N LYS A 50 3.17 0.72 -8.14
CA LYS A 50 1.75 1.08 -8.03
C LYS A 50 1.00 0.81 -9.34
N ASP A 51 1.61 1.13 -10.48
CA ASP A 51 1.07 0.89 -11.81
C ASP A 51 1.23 -0.58 -12.28
N GLN A 52 1.73 -1.47 -11.41
CA GLN A 52 1.94 -2.89 -11.68
C GLN A 52 2.90 -3.16 -12.86
N LYS A 53 3.86 -2.25 -13.09
CA LYS A 53 4.85 -2.34 -14.18
C LYS A 53 6.11 -3.13 -13.78
N GLY A 54 6.09 -3.80 -12.63
CA GLY A 54 7.19 -4.59 -12.09
C GLY A 54 7.88 -3.93 -10.90
N PHE A 55 8.90 -4.59 -10.37
CA PHE A 55 9.69 -4.11 -9.23
C PHE A 55 11.02 -3.54 -9.73
N PRO A 56 11.30 -2.25 -9.49
CA PRO A 56 12.60 -1.66 -9.79
C PRO A 56 13.72 -2.37 -9.02
N ASP A 57 14.81 -2.68 -9.71
CA ASP A 57 16.05 -3.13 -9.06
C ASP A 57 16.86 -1.91 -8.61
N ASP A 58 16.35 -1.22 -7.59
CA ASP A 58 16.95 -0.04 -6.99
C ASP A 58 17.09 -0.23 -5.47
N GLU A 59 18.28 0.06 -4.95
CA GLU A 59 18.58 -0.15 -3.52
C GLU A 59 17.78 0.79 -2.62
N LYS A 60 17.52 2.03 -3.05
CA LYS A 60 16.71 2.95 -2.26
C LYS A 60 15.24 2.53 -2.23
N PHE A 61 14.74 1.98 -3.33
CA PHE A 61 13.41 1.39 -3.39
C PHE A 61 13.28 0.18 -2.45
N LYS A 62 14.28 -0.70 -2.37
CA LYS A 62 14.33 -1.79 -1.39
C LYS A 62 14.33 -1.26 0.05
N CYS A 63 15.15 -0.23 0.34
CA CYS A 63 15.16 0.44 1.64
C CYS A 63 13.81 1.09 1.97
N TYR A 64 13.13 1.67 0.99
CA TYR A 64 11.79 2.23 1.15
C TYR A 64 10.77 1.17 1.56
N LEU A 65 10.77 0.00 0.89
CA LEU A 65 9.92 -1.12 1.28
C LEU A 65 10.25 -1.62 2.69
N LYS A 66 11.53 -1.73 3.03
CA LYS A 66 11.94 -2.11 4.39
C LYS A 66 11.43 -1.10 5.43
N CYS A 67 11.61 0.20 5.18
CA CYS A 67 11.11 1.25 6.05
C CYS A 67 9.61 1.09 6.32
N LEU A 68 8.79 0.94 5.27
CA LEU A 68 7.35 0.70 5.43
C LEU A 68 7.05 -0.53 6.30
N MET A 69 7.76 -1.64 6.07
CA MET A 69 7.56 -2.87 6.84
C MET A 69 7.99 -2.74 8.30
N THR A 70 9.08 -2.00 8.58
CA THR A 70 9.56 -1.74 9.94
C THR A 70 8.61 -0.80 10.69
N GLU A 71 8.16 0.29 10.08
CA GLU A 71 7.22 1.22 10.70
C GLU A 71 5.86 0.55 11.01
N MET A 72 5.45 -0.40 10.18
CA MET A 72 4.27 -1.24 10.44
C MET A 72 4.54 -2.43 11.38
N ALA A 73 5.75 -2.54 11.93
CA ALA A 73 6.22 -3.63 12.79
C ALA A 73 6.03 -5.03 12.19
N ILE A 74 6.08 -5.14 10.86
CA ILE A 74 6.02 -6.40 10.11
C ILE A 74 7.38 -7.10 10.15
N VAL A 75 8.46 -6.31 10.12
CA VAL A 75 9.86 -6.77 10.02
C VAL A 75 10.73 -6.00 11.02
N GLY A 76 11.72 -6.66 11.61
CA GLY A 76 12.71 -6.04 12.50
C GLY A 76 13.81 -5.27 11.77
N ASP A 77 14.68 -4.58 12.51
CA ASP A 77 15.78 -3.79 11.94
C ASP A 77 16.81 -4.62 11.16
N ASP A 78 16.87 -5.93 11.42
CA ASP A 78 17.72 -6.90 10.76
C ASP A 78 17.15 -7.47 9.45
N GLY A 79 15.86 -7.26 9.18
CA GLY A 79 15.20 -7.66 7.92
C GLY A 79 14.60 -9.06 7.92
#